data_AF-A0A964XB79-F1
#
_entry.id   AF-A0A964XB79-F1
#
_cell.length_a   1.000
_cell.length_b   1.000
_cell.length_c   1.000
_cell.angle_alpha   90.00
_cell.angle_beta   90.00
_cell.angle_gamma   90.00
#
_symmetry.space_group_name_H-M   'P 1'
#
loop_
_entity.id
_entity.type
_entity.pdbx_description
1 polymer ?
#
loop_
_entity_poly.entity_id
_entity_poly.type
_entity_poly.pdbx_seq_one_letter_code
_entity_poly.pdbx_strand_id
1 'polypeptide(L)'
;MNYIDPHIHMVSRVTDDYARMAQAGCVAVSEPAFWAGFDRSSAQGFHDYFVQLTEFEPKRAAAFGIAHHCWLCINPKEAEDPGFAREVVALIPQFLDRPTVLGIGEIGLNKNSKNELTILEEQL
;
A
#
# COMPACT_ATOMS: atom_id res chain seq x y z
N MET A 1 -23.55 -0.33 13.03
CA MET A 1 -22.55 -1.12 13.79
C MET A 1 -21.19 -0.70 13.28
N ASN A 2 -20.20 -0.49 14.15
CA ASN A 2 -18.89 -0.03 13.70
C ASN A 2 -18.09 -1.22 13.14
N TYR A 3 -17.32 -0.98 12.08
CA TYR A 3 -16.45 -2.00 11.47
C TYR A 3 -15.12 -1.41 11.00
N ILE A 4 -14.15 -2.31 10.79
CA ILE A 4 -12.84 -2.01 10.20
C ILE A 4 -12.81 -2.71 8.84
N ASP A 5 -12.37 -2.01 7.79
CA ASP A 5 -12.07 -2.64 6.51
C ASP A 5 -10.59 -3.08 6.51
N PRO A 6 -10.29 -4.39 6.59
CA PRO A 6 -8.93 -4.86 6.74
C PRO A 6 -8.11 -4.77 5.43
N HIS A 7 -8.75 -4.58 4.28
CA HIS A 7 -8.06 -4.59 2.99
C HIS A 7 -8.80 -3.76 1.95
N ILE A 8 -8.34 -2.53 1.73
CA ILE A 8 -8.92 -1.63 0.74
C ILE A 8 -7.88 -0.69 0.13
N HIS A 9 -7.87 -0.54 -1.18
CA HIS A 9 -6.96 0.37 -1.89
C HIS A 9 -7.63 1.73 -2.10
N MET A 10 -7.53 2.61 -1.10
CA MET A 10 -8.16 3.93 -1.14
C MET A 10 -7.54 4.86 -2.17
N VAL A 11 -6.26 4.70 -2.50
CA VAL A 11 -5.62 5.48 -3.59
C VAL A 11 -6.31 5.30 -4.95
N SER A 12 -6.98 4.16 -5.17
CA SER A 12 -7.79 3.88 -6.37
C SER A 12 -9.26 4.29 -6.25
N ARG A 13 -9.62 4.98 -5.16
CA ARG A 13 -11.00 5.33 -4.85
C ARG A 13 -11.18 6.84 -4.71
N VAL A 14 -12.36 7.30 -5.08
CA VAL A 14 -12.76 8.69 -4.92
C VAL A 14 -13.02 9.02 -3.45
N THR A 15 -12.90 10.29 -3.10
CA THR A 15 -13.16 10.77 -1.72
C THR A 15 -14.59 10.48 -1.25
N ASP A 16 -15.56 10.43 -2.15
CA ASP A 16 -16.95 10.04 -1.82
C ASP A 16 -17.04 8.64 -1.19
N ASP A 17 -16.11 7.73 -1.48
CA ASP A 17 -16.12 6.40 -0.87
C ASP A 17 -15.86 6.47 0.63
N TYR A 18 -14.98 7.36 1.12
CA TYR A 18 -14.83 7.58 2.56
C TYR A 18 -16.12 8.09 3.20
N ALA A 19 -16.87 8.98 2.53
CA ALA A 19 -18.15 9.47 3.03
C ALA A 19 -19.18 8.33 3.17
N ARG A 20 -19.27 7.47 2.15
CA ARG A 20 -20.17 6.31 2.15
C ARG A 20 -19.75 5.28 3.19
N MET A 21 -18.45 5.02 3.34
CA MET A 21 -17.90 4.11 4.34
C MET A 21 -18.19 4.61 5.76
N ALA A 22 -18.00 5.89 6.03
CA ALA A 22 -18.33 6.50 7.33
C ALA A 22 -19.84 6.37 7.63
N GLN A 23 -20.72 6.61 6.65
CA GLN A 23 -22.16 6.41 6.79
C GLN A 23 -22.54 4.94 7.08
N ALA A 24 -21.78 3.99 6.54
CA ALA A 24 -21.96 2.56 6.81
C ALA A 24 -21.39 2.11 8.17
N GLY A 25 -20.68 2.99 8.89
CA GLY A 25 -20.06 2.71 10.18
C GLY A 25 -18.60 2.24 10.10
N CYS A 26 -17.91 2.46 8.98
CA CYS A 26 -16.46 2.21 8.92
C CYS A 26 -15.73 3.20 9.83
N VAL A 27 -14.86 2.70 10.70
CA VAL A 27 -14.07 3.54 11.62
C VAL A 27 -12.57 3.47 11.35
N ALA A 28 -12.12 2.44 10.63
CA ALA A 28 -10.73 2.32 10.21
C ALA A 28 -10.59 1.49 8.94
N VAL A 29 -9.53 1.76 8.20
CA VAL A 29 -9.13 1.01 7.00
C VAL A 29 -7.68 0.59 7.09
N SER A 30 -7.36 -0.52 6.44
CA SER A 30 -6.01 -1.01 6.20
C SER A 30 -5.77 -1.11 4.69
N GLU A 31 -4.85 -0.29 4.18
CA GLU A 31 -4.52 -0.17 2.76
C GLU A 31 -3.12 -0.72 2.47
N PRO A 32 -3.02 -1.90 1.82
CA PRO A 32 -1.75 -2.36 1.33
C PRO A 32 -1.32 -1.62 0.06
N ALA A 33 -0.01 -1.40 -0.06
CA ALA A 33 0.62 -1.01 -1.32
C ALA A 33 0.29 -2.05 -2.41
N PHE A 34 -0.07 -1.57 -3.61
CA PHE A 34 -0.50 -2.45 -4.70
C PHE A 34 -0.10 -1.94 -6.09
N TRP A 35 -0.32 -2.81 -7.08
CA TRP A 35 -0.07 -2.54 -8.50
C TRP A 35 -1.15 -1.62 -9.10
N ALA A 36 -0.74 -0.45 -9.60
CA ALA A 36 -1.64 0.63 -10.00
C ALA A 36 -2.39 0.43 -11.33
N GLY A 37 -2.38 -0.77 -11.91
CA GLY A 37 -2.88 -1.00 -13.27
C GLY A 37 -1.81 -0.91 -14.37
N PHE A 38 -0.58 -0.55 -13.99
CA PHE A 38 0.59 -0.42 -14.85
C PHE A 38 1.87 -0.55 -14.02
N ASP A 39 2.97 -0.91 -14.68
CA ASP A 39 4.29 -0.99 -14.03
C ASP A 39 4.86 0.43 -13.90
N ARG A 40 5.19 0.82 -12.67
CA ARG A 40 5.81 2.13 -12.43
C ARG A 40 7.17 2.19 -13.10
N SER A 41 7.47 3.33 -13.72
CA SER A 41 8.67 3.50 -14.55
C SER A 41 9.97 3.70 -13.75
N SER A 42 9.90 3.89 -12.44
CA SER A 42 11.07 4.06 -11.57
C SER A 42 10.74 3.80 -10.10
N ALA A 43 11.78 3.50 -9.31
CA ALA A 43 11.67 3.43 -7.86
C ALA A 43 11.22 4.76 -7.24
N GLN A 44 11.55 5.91 -7.87
CA GLN A 44 11.05 7.21 -7.44
C GLN A 44 9.51 7.31 -7.52
N GLY A 45 8.88 6.63 -8.48
CA GLY A 45 7.42 6.52 -8.53
C GLY A 45 6.83 5.74 -7.35
N PHE A 46 7.56 4.75 -6.81
CA PHE A 46 7.20 4.06 -5.57
C PHE A 46 7.41 4.95 -4.35
N HIS A 47 8.49 5.74 -4.31
CA HIS A 47 8.70 6.71 -3.25
C HIS A 47 7.51 7.68 -3.14
N ASP A 48 7.10 8.28 -4.26
CA ASP A 48 5.98 9.24 -4.27
C ASP A 48 4.65 8.55 -3.88
N TYR A 49 4.49 7.28 -4.26
CA TYR A 49 3.36 6.47 -3.83
C TYR A 49 3.38 6.19 -2.31
N PHE A 50 4.54 5.87 -1.73
CA PHE A 50 4.67 5.69 -0.28
C PHE A 50 4.44 7.00 0.49
N VAL A 51 4.85 8.15 -0.06
CA VAL A 51 4.47 9.47 0.48
C VAL A 51 2.95 9.64 0.46
N GLN A 52 2.28 9.28 -0.64
CA GLN A 52 0.82 9.36 -0.71
C GLN A 52 0.14 8.48 0.36
N LEU A 53 0.57 7.23 0.50
CA LEU A 53 0.02 6.29 1.50
C LEU A 53 0.26 6.74 2.94
N THR A 54 1.38 7.40 3.23
CA THR A 54 1.78 7.73 4.60
C THR A 54 1.45 9.15 5.03
N GLU A 55 1.23 10.07 4.09
CA GLU A 55 1.00 11.49 4.39
C GLU A 55 -0.34 12.01 3.88
N PHE A 56 -0.78 11.59 2.69
CA PHE A 56 -2.02 12.11 2.08
C PHE A 56 -3.24 11.29 2.50
N GLU A 57 -3.18 9.97 2.35
CA GLU A 57 -4.32 9.09 2.65
C GLU A 57 -4.80 9.19 4.11
N PRO A 58 -3.92 9.25 5.13
CA PRO A 58 -4.35 9.48 6.50
C PRO A 58 -5.12 10.79 6.71
N LYS A 59 -4.69 11.88 6.06
CA LYS A 59 -5.38 13.18 6.14
C LYS A 59 -6.72 13.12 5.41
N ARG A 60 -6.77 12.43 4.27
CA ARG A 60 -8.00 12.27 3.47
C ARG A 60 -9.04 11.45 4.22
N ALA A 61 -8.65 10.34 4.85
CA ALA A 61 -9.54 9.50 5.66
C ALA A 61 -10.02 10.23 6.92
N ALA A 62 -9.13 10.96 7.61
CA ALA A 62 -9.44 11.67 8.83
C ALA A 62 -10.54 12.72 8.66
N ALA A 63 -10.68 13.31 7.46
CA ALA A 63 -11.78 14.24 7.15
C ALA A 63 -13.18 13.61 7.29
N PHE A 64 -13.27 12.27 7.30
CA PHE A 64 -14.50 11.50 7.48
C PHE A 64 -14.54 10.72 8.79
N GLY A 65 -13.59 10.96 9.69
CA GLY A 65 -13.50 10.24 10.97
C GLY A 65 -13.04 8.79 10.84
N ILE A 66 -12.39 8.43 9.73
CA ILE A 66 -11.85 7.09 9.48
C ILE A 66 -10.34 7.10 9.76
N ALA A 67 -9.85 6.17 10.58
CA ALA A 67 -8.42 5.96 10.77
C ALA A 67 -7.84 5.14 9.61
N HIS A 68 -6.87 5.70 8.89
CA HIS A 68 -6.18 5.00 7.81
C HIS A 68 -4.87 4.40 8.31
N HIS A 69 -4.65 3.14 7.98
CA HIS A 69 -3.40 2.43 8.19
C HIS A 69 -2.93 1.85 6.86
N CYS A 70 -1.62 1.65 6.69
CA CYS A 70 -1.08 1.12 5.45
C CYS A 70 0.03 0.10 5.64
N TRP A 71 0.26 -0.66 4.57
CA TRP A 71 1.34 -1.63 4.44
C TRP A 71 2.18 -1.27 3.22
N LEU A 72 3.49 -1.44 3.31
CA LEU A 72 4.41 -1.09 2.24
C LEU A 72 4.99 -2.36 1.62
N CYS A 73 5.10 -2.39 0.29
CA CYS A 73 5.75 -3.50 -0.42
C CYS A 73 6.11 -3.09 -1.84
N ILE A 74 6.80 -3.98 -2.54
CA ILE A 74 6.61 -4.15 -3.98
C ILE A 74 5.64 -5.31 -4.24
N ASN A 75 4.64 -5.04 -5.07
CA ASN A 75 3.65 -6.03 -5.48
C ASN A 75 4.29 -7.07 -6.42
N PRO A 76 3.91 -8.37 -6.36
CA PRO A 76 4.48 -9.40 -7.23
C PRO A 76 4.39 -9.08 -8.73
N LYS A 77 3.38 -8.32 -9.17
CA LYS A 77 3.25 -7.92 -10.58
C LYS A 77 4.41 -7.04 -11.08
N GLU A 78 5.01 -6.26 -10.19
CA GLU A 78 6.18 -5.40 -10.47
C GLU A 78 7.51 -6.05 -10.02
N ALA A 79 7.47 -7.24 -9.41
CA ALA A 79 8.63 -7.94 -8.88
C ALA A 79 9.37 -8.84 -9.90
N GLU A 80 8.89 -8.91 -11.14
CA GLU A 80 9.47 -9.77 -12.18
C GLU A 80 10.88 -9.31 -12.61
N ASP A 81 11.21 -8.03 -12.39
CA ASP A 81 12.57 -7.49 -12.48
C ASP A 81 13.18 -7.37 -11.07
N PRO A 82 14.06 -8.30 -10.67
CA PRO A 82 14.65 -8.28 -9.33
C PRO A 82 15.59 -7.10 -9.07
N GLY A 83 16.14 -6.47 -10.12
CA GLY A 83 16.97 -5.28 -9.97
C GLY A 83 16.10 -4.10 -9.53
N PHE A 84 15.05 -3.84 -10.31
CA PHE A 84 14.04 -2.84 -9.99
C PHE A 84 13.37 -3.07 -8.64
N ALA A 85 13.00 -4.33 -8.35
CA ALA A 85 12.35 -4.67 -7.10
C ALA A 85 13.21 -4.35 -5.87
N ARG A 86 14.52 -4.62 -5.93
CA ARG A 86 15.44 -4.27 -4.85
C ARG A 86 15.62 -2.77 -4.66
N GLU A 87 15.59 -1.99 -5.74
CA GLU A 87 15.58 -0.53 -5.63
C GLU A 87 14.35 -0.05 -4.85
N VAL A 88 13.18 -0.63 -5.10
CA VAL A 88 11.94 -0.30 -4.37
C VAL A 88 12.01 -0.76 -2.91
N VAL A 89 12.45 -1.99 -2.65
CA VAL A 89 12.57 -2.53 -1.28
C VAL A 89 13.53 -1.67 -0.44
N ALA A 90 14.61 -1.15 -1.04
CA ALA A 90 15.56 -0.26 -0.37
C ALA A 90 14.94 1.10 0.07
N LEU A 91 13.79 1.50 -0.47
CA LEU A 91 13.07 2.71 -0.06
C LEU A 91 12.26 2.50 1.23
N ILE A 92 11.76 1.28 1.46
CA ILE A 92 10.80 0.98 2.52
C ILE A 92 11.28 1.41 3.92
N PRO A 93 12.55 1.18 4.33
CA PRO A 93 13.02 1.59 5.66
C PRO A 93 12.84 3.08 5.98
N GLN A 94 12.74 3.95 4.97
CA GLN A 94 12.54 5.40 5.15
C GLN A 94 11.12 5.74 5.66
N PHE A 95 10.18 4.80 5.56
CA PHE A 95 8.76 5.00 5.86
C PHE A 95 8.24 4.12 7.00
N LEU A 96 8.99 3.12 7.47
CA LEU A 96 8.49 2.17 8.48
C LEU A 96 8.12 2.82 9.82
N ASP A 97 8.80 3.90 10.21
CA ASP A 97 8.52 4.63 11.45
C ASP A 97 7.35 5.62 11.32
N ARG A 98 6.65 5.66 10.18
CA ARG A 98 5.51 6.56 9.98
C ARG A 98 4.31 6.06 10.81
N PRO A 99 3.55 6.96 11.48
CA PRO A 99 2.56 6.56 12.50
C PRO A 99 1.46 5.58 12.05
N THR A 100 1.12 5.58 10.77
CA THR A 100 0.04 4.75 10.21
C THR A 100 0.55 3.52 9.46
N VAL A 101 1.86 3.31 9.38
CA VAL A 101 2.45 2.14 8.73
C VAL A 101 2.44 0.95 9.69
N LEU A 102 1.81 -0.14 9.30
CA LEU A 102 1.70 -1.37 10.09
C LEU A 102 2.84 -2.36 9.81
N GLY A 103 3.51 -2.24 8.66
CA GLY A 103 4.61 -3.11 8.26
C GLY A 103 4.60 -3.41 6.77
N ILE A 104 4.98 -4.64 6.42
CA ILE A 104 5.13 -5.11 5.04
C ILE A 104 3.92 -5.91 4.58
N GLY A 105 3.42 -5.58 3.38
CA GLY A 105 2.25 -6.19 2.75
C GLY A 105 1.75 -5.29 1.60
N GLU A 106 0.95 -5.76 0.64
CA GLU A 106 0.49 -7.10 0.30
C GLU A 106 1.58 -7.82 -0.52
N ILE A 107 2.25 -8.81 0.06
CA ILE A 107 3.32 -9.59 -0.59
C ILE A 107 2.81 -10.99 -0.92
N GLY A 108 3.31 -11.57 -2.01
CA GLY A 108 2.90 -12.90 -2.46
C GLY A 108 3.47 -13.22 -3.83
N LEU A 109 2.80 -14.13 -4.54
CA LEU A 109 3.13 -14.54 -5.90
C LEU A 109 1.94 -14.28 -6.82
N ASN A 110 2.19 -13.87 -8.06
CA ASN A 110 1.16 -13.65 -9.07
C ASN A 110 1.32 -14.61 -10.25
N LYS A 111 2.51 -14.67 -10.87
CA LYS A 111 2.85 -15.65 -11.92
C LYS A 111 3.56 -16.89 -11.38
N ASN A 112 3.94 -16.88 -10.10
CA ASN A 112 4.74 -17.94 -9.47
C ASN A 112 6.11 -18.12 -10.15
N SER A 113 6.71 -17.02 -10.60
CA SER A 113 8.06 -17.04 -11.18
C SER A 113 9.11 -17.17 -10.08
N LYS A 114 10.32 -17.61 -10.46
CA LYS A 114 11.46 -17.62 -9.53
C LYS A 114 11.86 -16.21 -9.09
N ASN A 115 11.62 -15.22 -9.94
CA ASN A 115 11.91 -13.82 -9.65
C ASN A 115 10.95 -13.29 -8.58
N GLU A 116 9.64 -13.51 -8.75
CA GLU A 116 8.64 -13.17 -7.72
C GLU A 116 8.94 -13.86 -6.38
N LEU A 117 9.31 -15.15 -6.40
CA LEU A 117 9.67 -15.87 -5.18
C LEU A 117 10.91 -15.29 -4.50
N THR A 118 11.95 -14.97 -5.26
CA THR A 118 13.17 -14.34 -4.72
C THR A 118 12.84 -13.03 -4.02
N ILE A 119 12.04 -12.18 -4.65
CA ILE A 119 11.64 -10.88 -4.09
C ILE A 119 10.66 -11.01 -2.93
N LEU A 120 9.78 -12.02 -2.94
CA LEU A 120 8.95 -12.34 -1.80
C LEU A 120 9.81 -12.69 -0.58
N GLU A 121 10.80 -13.56 -0.73
CA GLU A 121 11.73 -13.95 0.34
C GLU A 121 12.55 -12.75 0.86
N GLU A 122 12.93 -11.82 0.00
CA GLU A 122 13.66 -10.60 0.38
C GLU A 122 12.79 -9.57 1.13
N GLN A 123 11.46 -9.69 1.10
CA GLN A 123 10.52 -8.82 1.83
C GLN A 123 10.09 -9.37 3.20
N LEU A 124 10.46 -10.61 3.54
CA LEU A 124 10.16 -11.28 4.82
C LEU A 124 11.20 -10.97 5.90
#